data_AF-A0AAQ4CNN2-F1
#
_entry.id   AF-A0AAQ4CNN2-F1
#
_cell.length_a   1.000
_cell.length_b   1.000
_cell.length_c   1.000
_cell.angle_alpha   90.00
_cell.angle_beta   90.00
_cell.angle_gamma   90.00
#
_symmetry.space_group_name_H-M   'P 1'
#
loop_
_entity.id
_entity.type
_entity.pdbx_description
1 polymer ?
#
loop_
_entity_poly.entity_id
_entity_poly.type
_entity_poly.pdbx_seq_one_letter_code
_entity_poly.pdbx_strand_id
1 'polypeptide(L)'
;MEGKKLSFLKWLGLALLFIGFPTAIATILSFSIPYYLLHNVTLANTLSTIIPIIVIVTSVAYFRKYLQSRNLITPFMRRQSITILPDSGQPINEKYIRSFEVNLKFVKGEECIKQLAMLGMMYLQNAVAYNNKDLYLRAKEYLSRAEEVMQVKSVSFETKCW
;
A
#
# COMPACT_ATOMS: atom_id res chain seq x y z
N MET A 1 6.40 -12.69 -0.62
CA MET A 1 5.75 -13.15 -1.88
C MET A 1 5.56 -11.95 -2.81
N GLU A 2 6.21 -11.93 -3.96
CA GLU A 2 6.10 -10.85 -4.94
C GLU A 2 4.71 -10.89 -5.60
N GLY A 3 3.83 -9.96 -5.23
CA GLY A 3 2.49 -9.87 -5.80
C GLY A 3 2.53 -9.47 -7.28
N LYS A 4 1.69 -10.07 -8.10
CA LYS A 4 1.64 -9.79 -9.54
C LYS A 4 0.98 -8.43 -9.75
N LYS A 5 1.77 -7.42 -10.11
CA LYS A 5 1.28 -6.06 -10.37
C LYS A 5 0.29 -6.08 -11.54
N LEU A 6 -0.93 -5.62 -11.30
CA LEU A 6 -1.96 -5.61 -12.32
C LEU A 6 -1.78 -4.40 -13.25
N SER A 7 -1.87 -4.61 -14.57
CA SER A 7 -1.95 -3.51 -15.53
C SER A 7 -3.22 -2.69 -15.26
N PHE A 8 -3.13 -1.36 -15.43
CA PHE A 8 -4.25 -0.44 -15.21
C PHE A 8 -5.50 -0.84 -16.00
N LEU A 9 -5.34 -1.25 -17.27
CA LEU A 9 -6.47 -1.69 -18.11
C LEU A 9 -7.14 -2.96 -17.58
N LYS A 10 -6.34 -3.91 -17.08
CA LYS A 10 -6.88 -5.13 -16.44
C LYS A 10 -7.58 -4.80 -15.13
N TRP A 11 -7.07 -3.81 -14.39
CA TRP A 11 -7.66 -3.37 -13.13
C TRP A 11 -8.98 -2.66 -13.38
N LEU A 12 -9.01 -1.76 -14.36
CA LEU A 12 -10.21 -1.05 -14.78
C LEU A 12 -11.29 -2.03 -15.26
N GLY A 13 -10.92 -3.02 -16.09
CA GLY A 13 -11.86 -4.05 -16.54
C GLY A 13 -12.44 -4.86 -15.38
N LEU A 14 -11.61 -5.28 -14.43
CA LEU A 14 -12.09 -5.97 -13.24
C LEU A 14 -12.95 -5.07 -12.34
N ALA A 15 -12.57 -3.81 -12.14
CA ALA A 15 -13.35 -2.86 -11.34
C ALA A 15 -14.71 -2.58 -12.00
N LEU A 16 -14.77 -2.45 -13.32
CA LEU A 16 -16.01 -2.28 -14.05
C LEU A 16 -16.91 -3.51 -13.93
N LEU A 17 -16.32 -4.71 -14.00
CA LEU A 17 -17.05 -5.97 -13.89
C LEU A 17 -17.57 -6.22 -12.47
N PHE A 18 -16.78 -5.92 -11.44
CA PHE A 18 -17.16 -6.15 -10.05
C PHE A 18 -18.00 -5.03 -9.45
N ILE A 19 -17.81 -3.78 -9.86
CA ILE A 19 -18.45 -2.61 -9.24
C ILE A 19 -19.40 -1.95 -10.23
N GLY A 20 -18.93 -1.61 -11.43
CA GLY A 20 -19.70 -0.86 -12.41
C GLY A 20 -20.98 -1.59 -12.87
N PHE A 21 -20.83 -2.84 -13.29
CA PHE A 21 -21.93 -3.63 -13.85
C PHE A 21 -23.03 -3.93 -12.81
N PRO A 22 -22.72 -4.41 -11.59
CA PRO A 22 -23.74 -4.60 -10.55
C PRO A 22 -24.42 -3.29 -10.14
N THR A 23 -23.66 -2.20 -10.04
CA THR A 23 -24.21 -0.90 -9.67
C THR A 23 -25.18 -0.39 -10.74
N ALA A 24 -24.82 -0.46 -12.02
CA ALA A 24 -25.70 -0.03 -13.11
C ALA A 24 -27.02 -0.81 -13.14
N ILE A 25 -26.96 -2.13 -13.00
CA ILE A 25 -28.14 -2.99 -12.94
C ILE A 25 -29.01 -2.62 -11.73
N ALA A 26 -28.40 -2.47 -10.56
CA ALA A 26 -29.10 -2.13 -9.34
C ALA A 26 -29.81 -0.78 -9.45
N THR A 27 -29.17 0.25 -10.01
CA THR A 27 -29.77 1.57 -10.23
C THR A 27 -30.99 1.47 -11.15
N ILE A 28 -30.86 0.79 -12.29
CA ILE A 28 -31.95 0.66 -13.26
C ILE A 28 -33.14 -0.07 -12.63
N LEU A 29 -32.91 -1.23 -12.00
CA LEU A 29 -34.00 -2.01 -11.37
C LEU A 29 -34.68 -1.24 -10.23
N SER A 30 -33.89 -0.57 -9.39
CA SER A 30 -34.39 0.17 -8.23
C SER A 30 -35.21 1.40 -8.62
N PHE A 31 -34.96 1.97 -9.80
CA PHE A 31 -35.77 3.04 -10.36
C PHE A 31 -36.99 2.50 -11.12
N SER A 32 -36.80 1.51 -11.98
CA SER A 32 -37.84 1.01 -12.88
C SER A 32 -39.01 0.34 -12.13
N ILE A 33 -38.74 -0.43 -11.07
CA ILE A 33 -39.80 -1.13 -10.34
C ILE A 33 -40.77 -0.14 -9.67
N PRO A 34 -40.32 0.83 -8.85
CA PRO A 34 -41.26 1.75 -8.19
C PRO A 34 -41.85 2.77 -9.16
N TYR A 35 -41.13 3.14 -10.22
CA TYR A 35 -41.60 4.10 -11.21
C TYR A 35 -42.69 3.52 -12.12
N TYR A 36 -42.44 2.37 -12.76
CA TYR A 36 -43.38 1.78 -13.73
C TYR A 36 -44.46 0.90 -13.09
N LEU A 37 -44.14 0.20 -11.99
CA LEU A 37 -45.09 -0.72 -11.36
C LEU A 37 -45.95 0.00 -10.31
N LEU A 38 -45.32 0.78 -9.44
CA LEU A 38 -45.99 1.44 -8.30
C LEU A 38 -46.41 2.89 -8.61
N HIS A 39 -46.03 3.43 -9.77
CA HIS A 39 -46.35 4.80 -10.20
C HIS A 39 -45.94 5.85 -9.15
N ASN A 40 -44.89 5.57 -8.37
CA ASN A 40 -44.45 6.40 -7.25
C ASN A 40 -43.03 6.92 -7.50
N VAL A 41 -42.95 8.14 -8.01
CA VAL A 41 -41.70 8.81 -8.39
C VAL A 41 -40.82 9.10 -7.18
N THR A 42 -41.43 9.47 -6.05
CA THR A 42 -40.68 9.76 -4.81
C THR A 42 -39.99 8.50 -4.31
N LEU A 43 -40.71 7.38 -4.25
CA LEU A 43 -40.17 6.10 -3.84
C LEU A 43 -39.08 5.59 -4.81
N ALA A 44 -39.28 5.77 -6.12
CA ALA A 44 -38.29 5.42 -7.14
C ALA A 44 -36.97 6.17 -6.94
N ASN A 45 -37.02 7.48 -6.70
CA ASN A 45 -35.83 8.30 -6.47
C ASN A 45 -35.09 7.89 -5.20
N THR A 46 -35.82 7.65 -4.10
CA THR A 46 -35.21 7.23 -2.83
C THR A 46 -34.50 5.88 -2.97
N LEU A 47 -35.17 4.87 -3.55
CA LEU A 47 -34.61 3.53 -3.72
C LEU A 47 -33.47 3.50 -4.75
N SER A 48 -33.61 4.23 -5.86
CA SER A 48 -32.54 4.38 -6.86
C SER A 48 -31.31 5.10 -6.33
N THR A 49 -31.38 5.75 -5.17
CA THR A 49 -30.22 6.37 -4.54
C THR A 49 -29.61 5.43 -3.50
N ILE A 50 -30.43 4.83 -2.62
CA ILE A 50 -29.95 4.02 -1.49
C ILE A 50 -29.38 2.67 -1.96
N ILE A 51 -30.07 1.98 -2.88
CA ILE A 51 -29.69 0.62 -3.27
C ILE A 51 -28.32 0.60 -3.99
N PRO A 52 -28.02 1.50 -4.95
CA PRO A 52 -26.71 1.52 -5.59
C PRO A 52 -25.56 1.80 -4.61
N ILE A 53 -25.77 2.62 -3.58
CA ILE A 53 -24.75 2.89 -2.55
C ILE A 53 -24.37 1.59 -1.82
N ILE A 54 -25.36 0.81 -1.38
CA ILE A 54 -25.13 -0.48 -0.70
C ILE A 54 -24.44 -1.47 -1.62
N VAL A 55 -24.84 -1.51 -2.90
CA VAL A 55 -24.24 -2.36 -3.93
C VAL A 55 -22.79 -1.98 -4.19
N ILE A 56 -22.45 -0.69 -4.24
CA ILE A 56 -21.06 -0.22 -4.37
C ILE A 56 -20.23 -0.69 -3.18
N VAL A 57 -20.71 -0.47 -1.95
CA VAL A 57 -19.96 -0.83 -0.73
C VAL A 57 -19.67 -2.32 -0.67
N THR A 58 -20.68 -3.15 -0.91
CA THR A 58 -20.54 -4.61 -0.93
C THR A 58 -19.62 -5.08 -2.06
N SER A 59 -19.79 -4.53 -3.27
CA SER A 59 -18.96 -4.84 -4.44
C SER A 59 -17.49 -4.49 -4.21
N VAL A 60 -17.20 -3.35 -3.59
CA VAL A 60 -15.83 -2.96 -3.22
C VAL A 60 -15.23 -3.93 -2.21
N ALA A 61 -16.00 -4.38 -1.21
CA ALA A 61 -15.54 -5.35 -0.23
C ALA A 61 -15.18 -6.70 -0.90
N TYR A 62 -16.04 -7.21 -1.79
CA TYR A 62 -15.77 -8.42 -2.55
C TYR A 62 -14.57 -8.27 -3.50
N PHE A 63 -14.47 -7.13 -4.19
CA PHE A 63 -13.34 -6.83 -5.07
C PHE A 63 -12.02 -6.79 -4.30
N ARG A 64 -12.00 -6.19 -3.11
CA ARG A 64 -10.82 -6.17 -2.23
C ARG A 64 -10.43 -7.58 -1.79
N LYS A 65 -11.40 -8.40 -1.37
CA LYS A 65 -11.17 -9.80 -1.00
C LYS A 65 -10.64 -10.63 -2.17
N TYR A 66 -11.15 -10.40 -3.38
CA TYR A 66 -10.69 -11.04 -4.61
C TYR A 66 -9.24 -10.67 -4.96
N LEU A 67 -8.87 -9.39 -4.82
CA LEU A 67 -7.50 -8.95 -5.05
C LEU A 67 -6.52 -9.57 -4.04
N GLN A 68 -6.92 -9.64 -2.77
CA GLN A 68 -6.12 -10.26 -1.71
C GLN A 68 -5.92 -11.76 -1.94
N SER A 69 -6.97 -12.52 -2.27
CA SER A 69 -6.87 -13.97 -2.50
C SER A 69 -5.97 -14.33 -3.70
N ARG A 70 -5.88 -13.44 -4.68
CA ARG A 70 -5.05 -13.60 -5.87
C ARG A 70 -3.66 -12.95 -5.75
N ASN A 71 -3.31 -12.39 -4.59
CA ASN A 71 -2.07 -11.61 -4.37
C ASN A 71 -1.85 -10.52 -5.46
N LEU A 72 -2.93 -9.87 -5.88
CA LEU A 72 -2.91 -8.83 -6.90
C LEU A 72 -2.76 -7.45 -6.26
N ILE A 73 -1.73 -6.73 -6.67
CA ILE A 73 -1.46 -5.38 -6.19
C ILE A 73 -2.14 -4.41 -7.15
N THR A 74 -3.05 -3.57 -6.65
CA THR A 74 -3.71 -2.56 -7.47
C THR A 74 -2.70 -1.48 -7.89
N PRO A 75 -2.87 -0.86 -9.06
CA PRO A 75 -2.00 0.23 -9.50
C PRO A 75 -2.03 1.45 -8.56
N PHE A 76 -3.06 1.56 -7.72
CA PHE A 76 -3.25 2.64 -6.74
C PHE A 76 -2.85 2.27 -5.30
N MET A 77 -2.54 1.00 -5.01
CA MET A 77 -1.97 0.64 -3.71
C MET A 77 -0.58 1.27 -3.62
N ARG A 78 -0.45 2.31 -2.78
CA ARG A 78 0.86 2.84 -2.38
C ARG A 78 1.72 1.68 -1.88
N ARG A 79 2.98 1.70 -2.30
CA ARG A 79 4.08 0.76 -1.98
C ARG A 79 3.77 -0.06 -0.73
N GLN A 80 3.86 -1.38 -0.85
CA GLN A 80 3.93 -2.29 0.29
C GLN A 80 4.81 -1.65 1.37
N SER A 81 4.22 -1.33 2.52
CA SER A 81 4.96 -1.00 3.72
C SER A 81 5.74 -2.25 4.08
N ILE A 82 7.04 -2.25 3.78
CA ILE A 82 7.92 -3.29 4.28
C ILE A 82 8.09 -3.00 5.76
N THR A 83 7.63 -3.94 6.59
CA THR A 83 7.88 -3.89 8.02
C THR A 83 9.38 -4.09 8.21
N ILE A 84 10.09 -3.01 8.53
CA ILE A 84 11.48 -3.10 8.94
C ILE A 84 11.45 -3.52 10.40
N LEU A 85 11.67 -4.82 10.63
CA LEU A 85 11.75 -5.42 11.95
C LEU A 85 12.97 -6.35 11.93
N PRO A 86 14.13 -5.90 12.45
CA PRO A 86 15.37 -6.66 12.42
C PRO A 86 15.24 -8.06 13.03
N ASP A 87 14.38 -8.19 14.05
CA ASP A 87 14.15 -9.44 14.78
C ASP A 87 13.19 -10.40 14.06
N SER A 88 12.55 -9.99 12.96
CA SER A 88 11.58 -10.82 12.25
C SER A 88 12.20 -12.03 11.54
N GLY A 89 13.53 -12.03 11.34
CA GLY A 89 14.24 -13.06 10.58
C GLY A 89 13.86 -13.14 9.09
N GLN A 90 12.98 -12.27 8.60
CA GLN A 90 12.57 -12.23 7.20
C GLN A 90 13.49 -11.30 6.41
N PRO A 91 14.22 -11.79 5.39
CA PRO A 91 15.07 -10.92 4.59
C PRO A 91 14.26 -10.03 3.66
N ILE A 92 14.78 -8.83 3.44
CA ILE A 92 14.31 -7.83 2.49
C ILE A 92 15.02 -8.03 1.15
N ASN A 93 14.26 -7.96 0.06
CA ASN A 93 14.77 -8.12 -1.30
C ASN A 93 15.87 -7.07 -1.60
N GLU A 94 17.05 -7.53 -2.05
CA GLU A 94 18.20 -6.68 -2.36
C GLU A 94 17.91 -5.64 -3.45
N LYS A 95 17.06 -5.96 -4.44
CA LYS A 95 16.63 -5.00 -5.46
C LYS A 95 15.89 -3.81 -4.85
N TYR A 96 15.16 -4.05 -3.76
CA TYR A 96 14.47 -3.00 -3.02
C TYR A 96 15.49 -2.12 -2.30
N ILE A 97 16.42 -2.71 -1.55
CA ILE A 97 17.50 -1.96 -0.84
C ILE A 97 18.30 -1.09 -1.81
N ARG A 98 18.69 -1.64 -2.96
CA ARG A 98 19.44 -0.92 -4.00
C ARG A 98 18.69 0.30 -4.55
N SER A 99 17.36 0.24 -4.62
CA SER A 99 16.54 1.39 -5.01
C SER A 99 16.60 2.53 -3.99
N PHE A 100 16.72 2.21 -2.69
CA PHE A 100 16.90 3.20 -1.63
C PHE A 100 18.29 3.83 -1.66
N GLU A 101 19.34 3.04 -1.94
CA GLU A 101 20.70 3.58 -2.10
C GLU A 101 20.82 4.57 -3.25
N VAL A 102 20.15 4.30 -4.37
CA VAL A 102 20.12 5.22 -5.52
C VAL A 102 19.38 6.51 -5.13
N ASN A 103 18.23 6.39 -4.46
CA ASN A 103 17.46 7.55 -4.02
C ASN A 103 18.23 8.42 -3.01
N LEU A 104 19.02 7.79 -2.13
CA LEU A 104 19.80 8.48 -1.10
C LEU A 104 20.72 9.57 -1.71
N LYS A 105 21.26 9.37 -2.92
CA LYS A 105 22.10 10.36 -3.61
C LYS A 105 21.39 11.67 -3.93
N PHE A 106 20.07 11.65 -4.00
CA PHE A 106 19.25 12.80 -4.39
C PHE A 106 18.58 13.48 -3.18
N VAL A 107 18.62 12.86 -2.00
CA VAL A 107 17.93 13.37 -0.82
C VAL A 107 18.85 14.27 0.01
N LYS A 108 18.34 15.46 0.35
CA LYS A 108 19.01 16.45 1.20
C LYS A 108 18.17 16.72 2.45
N GLY A 109 18.74 17.42 3.43
CA GLY A 109 18.00 17.80 4.64
C GLY A 109 17.84 16.68 5.65
N GLU A 110 16.74 16.70 6.41
CA GLU A 110 16.38 15.70 7.42
C GLU A 110 15.92 14.38 6.81
N GLU A 111 15.38 14.43 5.60
CA GLU A 111 14.92 13.24 4.87
C GLU A 111 16.09 12.30 4.53
N CYS A 112 17.30 12.86 4.41
CA CYS A 112 18.54 12.10 4.25
C CYS A 112 18.84 11.26 5.50
N ILE A 113 18.69 11.84 6.70
CA ILE A 113 18.87 11.13 7.98
C ILE A 113 17.89 9.95 8.08
N LYS A 114 16.61 10.19 7.75
CA LYS A 114 15.57 9.15 7.76
C LYS A 114 15.92 8.01 6.80
N GLN A 115 16.36 8.32 5.58
CA GLN A 115 16.72 7.30 4.59
C GLN A 115 18.00 6.54 4.95
N LEU A 116 19.00 7.19 5.54
CA LEU A 116 20.20 6.54 6.06
C LEU A 116 19.86 5.54 7.17
N ALA A 117 19.07 5.96 8.15
CA ALA A 117 18.62 5.09 9.24
C ALA A 117 17.79 3.91 8.70
N MET A 118 16.90 4.18 7.74
CA MET A 118 16.08 3.15 7.11
C MET A 118 16.95 2.12 6.36
N LEU A 119 17.94 2.56 5.57
CA LEU A 119 18.89 1.68 4.89
C LEU A 119 19.70 0.85 5.88
N GLY A 120 20.20 1.47 6.95
CA GLY A 120 20.94 0.79 8.01
C GLY A 120 20.12 -0.34 8.64
N MET A 121 18.86 -0.08 8.97
CA MET A 121 17.96 -1.07 9.54
C MET A 121 17.57 -2.18 8.55
N MET A 122 17.39 -1.88 7.26
CA MET A 122 17.16 -2.90 6.23
C MET A 122 18.36 -3.85 6.09
N TYR A 123 19.57 -3.29 6.09
CA TYR A 123 20.79 -4.08 6.04
C TYR A 123 20.99 -4.92 7.30
N LEU A 124 20.65 -4.37 8.47
CA LEU A 124 20.71 -5.09 9.75
C LEU A 124 19.75 -6.28 9.75
N GLN A 125 18.51 -6.09 9.28
CA GLN A 125 17.53 -7.17 9.16
C GLN A 125 18.03 -8.29 8.23
N ASN A 126 18.64 -7.95 7.10
CA ASN A 126 19.25 -8.95 6.21
C ASN A 126 20.48 -9.61 6.83
N ALA A 127 21.29 -8.87 7.59
CA ALA A 127 22.45 -9.42 8.29
C ALA A 127 22.03 -10.48 9.32
N VAL A 128 20.96 -10.22 10.07
CA VAL A 128 20.36 -11.17 11.02
C VAL A 128 19.78 -12.38 10.28
N ALA A 129 18.97 -12.14 9.24
CA ALA A 129 18.31 -13.22 8.48
C ALA A 129 19.30 -14.16 7.77
N TYR A 130 20.41 -13.63 7.26
CA TYR A 130 21.43 -14.41 6.54
C TYR A 130 22.66 -14.77 7.38
N ASN A 131 22.71 -14.35 8.65
CA ASN A 131 23.91 -14.43 9.51
C ASN A 131 25.18 -13.94 8.79
N ASN A 132 25.10 -12.77 8.13
CA ASN A 132 26.15 -12.25 7.25
C ASN A 132 26.83 -11.01 7.85
N LYS A 133 28.12 -11.14 8.18
CA LYS A 133 28.95 -10.10 8.78
C LYS A 133 29.14 -8.86 7.89
N ASP A 134 29.21 -9.04 6.56
CA ASP A 134 29.41 -7.91 5.65
C ASP A 134 28.19 -7.00 5.60
N LEU A 135 26.98 -7.59 5.67
CA LEU A 135 25.73 -6.83 5.77
C LEU A 135 25.65 -6.08 7.10
N TYR A 136 26.17 -6.67 8.19
CA TYR A 136 26.26 -6.00 9.48
C TYR A 136 27.19 -4.78 9.44
N LEU A 137 28.35 -4.90 8.78
CA LEU A 137 29.28 -3.79 8.60
C LEU A 137 28.66 -2.65 7.78
N ARG A 138 27.95 -2.97 6.69
CA ARG A 138 27.22 -1.96 5.91
C ARG A 138 26.10 -1.30 6.71
N ALA A 139 25.34 -2.09 7.47
CA ALA A 139 24.30 -1.56 8.35
C ALA A 139 24.90 -0.54 9.33
N LYS A 140 26.01 -0.88 9.97
CA LYS A 140 26.73 -0.01 10.89
C LYS A 140 27.20 1.28 10.21
N GLU A 141 27.74 1.21 8.99
CA GLU A 141 28.19 2.39 8.24
C GLU A 141 27.03 3.35 7.91
N TYR A 142 25.88 2.83 7.48
CA TYR A 142 24.71 3.67 7.20
C TYR A 142 24.13 4.31 8.47
N LEU A 143 24.09 3.57 9.58
CA LEU A 143 23.64 4.09 10.87
C LEU A 143 24.60 5.13 11.44
N SER A 144 25.92 4.92 11.35
CA SER A 144 26.91 5.90 11.83
C SER A 144 26.86 7.19 11.02
N ARG A 145 26.70 7.10 9.69
CA ARG A 145 26.50 8.28 8.85
C ARG A 145 25.21 9.02 9.18
N ALA A 146 24.13 8.30 9.54
CA ALA A 146 22.90 8.94 9.99
C ALA A 146 23.15 9.75 11.27
N GLU A 147 23.87 9.16 12.22
CA GLU A 147 24.24 9.78 13.50
C GLU A 147 25.15 11.02 13.32
N GLU A 148 26.16 10.94 12.46
CA GLU A 148 27.02 12.08 12.12
C GLU A 148 26.20 13.25 11.55
N VAL A 149 25.31 12.97 10.61
CA VAL A 149 24.45 14.00 10.00
C VAL A 149 23.44 14.56 11.00
N MET A 150 22.96 13.74 11.95
CA MET A 150 22.11 14.17 13.06
C MET A 150 22.82 15.12 14.01
N GLN A 151 24.06 14.79 14.41
CA GLN A 151 24.87 15.64 15.29
C GLN A 151 25.15 16.99 14.65
N VAL A 152 25.53 17.01 13.36
CA VAL A 152 25.78 18.24 12.60
C VAL A 152 24.52 19.12 12.50
N LYS A 153 23.33 18.51 12.43
CA LYS A 153 22.06 19.24 12.28
C LYS A 153 21.29 19.44 13.58
N SER A 154 21.82 19.00 14.73
CA SER A 154 21.13 19.02 16.03
C SER A 154 19.74 18.36 16.00
N VAL A 155 19.56 17.32 15.18
CA VAL A 155 18.28 16.59 15.06
C VAL A 155 18.40 15.27 15.82
N SER A 156 17.44 14.96 16.69
CA SER A 156 17.37 13.66 17.39
C SER A 156 16.14 12.87 16.92
N PHE A 157 16.20 11.55 17.00
CA PHE A 157 15.02 10.71 16.77
C PHE A 157 14.17 10.69 18.04
N GLU A 158 12.92 11.12 17.95
CA GLU A 158 11.94 10.82 19.01
C GLU A 158 11.66 9.32 19.01
N THR A 159 12.16 8.63 20.03
CA THR A 159 11.77 7.25 20.33
C THR A 159 10.47 7.29 21.13
N LYS A 160 9.35 6.99 20.47
CA LYS A 160 8.11 6.68 21.18
C LYS A 160 8.20 5.27 21.74
N CYS A 161 8.53 5.15 23.03
CA CYS A 161 8.26 3.94 23.79
C CYS A 161 6.74 3.88 24.02
N TRP A 162 6.08 2.86 23.48
CA TRP A 162 4.73 2.47 23.86
C TRP A 162 4.78 1.52 25.05
#